data_AF-A0A414IKT4-F1
#
_entry.id   AF-A0A414IKT4-F1
#
_cell.length_a   1.000
_cell.length_b   1.000
_cell.length_c   1.000
_cell.angle_alpha   90.00
_cell.angle_beta   90.00
_cell.angle_gamma   90.00
#
_symmetry.space_group_name_H-M   'P 1'
#
loop_
_entity.id
_entity.type
_entity.pdbx_description
1 polymer ?
#
loop_
_entity_poly.entity_id
_entity_poly.type
_entity_poly.pdbx_seq_one_letter_code
_entity_poly.pdbx_strand_id
1 'polypeptide(L)' 'MTAKDIQIGQNISAGFFFRCGHYGDDVDYAIITGVVIRKLECYNQVLVDVDLEQSFNSPGKSVWVRLDKADFNINN' A
#
# COMPACT_ATOMS: atom_id res chain seq x y z
N MET A 1 -8.63 -0.10 10.80
CA MET A 1 -9.01 -1.11 9.79
C MET A 1 -8.02 -2.26 9.86
N THR A 2 -8.47 -3.51 9.67
CA THR A 2 -7.58 -4.68 9.72
C THR A 2 -7.52 -5.41 8.38
N ALA A 3 -6.45 -6.17 8.14
CA ALA A 3 -6.30 -6.96 6.92
C ALA A 3 -7.35 -8.09 6.81
N LYS A 4 -8.04 -8.41 7.91
CA LYS A 4 -9.18 -9.33 7.89
C LYS A 4 -10.40 -8.72 7.20
N ASP A 5 -10.56 -7.40 7.30
CA ASP A 5 -11.70 -6.65 6.76
C ASP A 5 -11.60 -6.39 5.25
N ILE A 6 -10.43 -6.67 4.66
CA ILE A 6 -10.14 -6.43 3.24
C ILE A 6 -10.23 -7.74 2.45
N GLN A 7 -10.81 -7.67 1.26
CA GLN A 7 -10.90 -8.80 0.34
C GLN A 7 -9.79 -8.77 -0.71
N ILE A 8 -9.34 -9.96 -1.13
CA ILE A 8 -8.50 -10.08 -2.33
C ILE A 8 -9.36 -9.71 -3.55
N GLY A 9 -8.83 -8.91 -4.46
CA GLY A 9 -9.54 -8.33 -5.60
C GLY A 9 -10.14 -6.95 -5.33
N GLN A 10 -10.07 -6.46 -4.09
CA GLN A 10 -10.62 -5.15 -3.73
C GLN A 10 -9.70 -4.00 -4.17
N ASN A 11 -10.28 -2.96 -4.76
CA ASN A 11 -9.58 -1.73 -5.09
C ASN A 11 -9.42 -0.85 -3.86
N ILE A 12 -8.21 -0.33 -3.66
CA ILE A 12 -7.85 0.45 -2.49
C ILE A 12 -6.96 1.61 -2.90
N SER A 13 -6.92 2.64 -2.06
CA SER A 13 -5.89 3.68 -2.11
C SER A 13 -5.22 3.79 -0.74
N ALA A 14 -3.89 3.91 -0.73
CA ALA A 14 -3.13 3.99 0.50
C ALA A 14 -1.99 5.01 0.38
N GLY A 15 -1.98 5.99 1.26
CA GLY A 15 -0.87 6.93 1.46
C GLY A 15 0.09 6.43 2.54
N PHE A 16 1.39 6.40 2.28
CA PHE A 16 2.38 6.06 3.31
C PHE A 16 3.75 6.68 3.04
N PHE A 17 4.46 6.95 4.13
CA PHE A 17 5.87 7.32 4.08
C PHE A 17 6.75 6.08 3.95
N PHE A 18 7.77 6.16 3.12
CA PHE A 18 8.79 5.13 2.98
C PHE A 18 10.17 5.79 2.99
N ARG A 19 11.19 5.02 3.35
CA ARG A 19 12.58 5.48 3.31
C ARG A 19 13.19 5.06 1.98
N CYS A 20 13.80 6.02 1.29
CA CYS A 20 14.54 5.82 0.05
C CYS A 20 16.03 6.19 0.25
N GLY A 21 16.89 5.78 -0.69
CA GLY A 21 18.35 5.94 -0.61
C GLY A 21 19.11 4.71 -0.09
N HIS A 22 20.42 4.64 -0.36
CA HIS A 22 21.28 3.46 -0.06
C HIS A 22 21.26 3.08 1.43
N TYR A 23 21.10 4.07 2.32
CA TYR A 23 21.03 3.89 3.77
C TYR A 23 19.66 4.20 4.38
N GLY A 24 18.66 4.57 3.56
CA GLY A 24 17.32 4.95 4.04
C GLY A 24 17.29 6.31 4.75
N ASP A 25 18.18 7.22 4.38
CA ASP A 25 18.33 8.54 4.99
C ASP A 25 17.21 9.50 4.53
N ASP A 26 16.70 9.31 3.31
CA ASP A 26 15.67 10.12 2.73
C ASP A 26 14.29 9.53 3.04
N VAL A 27 13.36 10.38 3.47
CA VAL A 27 11.95 10.01 3.68
C VAL A 27 11.15 10.59 2.54
N ASP A 28 10.42 9.73 1.84
CA ASP A 28 9.54 10.10 0.75
C ASP A 28 8.12 9.58 1.01
N TYR A 29 7.16 10.10 0.26
CA TYR A 29 5.75 9.80 0.40
C TYR A 29 5.18 9.23 -0.89
N ALA A 30 4.44 8.12 -0.78
CA ALA A 30 3.73 7.51 -1.88
C ALA A 30 2.22 7.52 -1.60
N ILE A 31 1.43 7.71 -2.66
CA ILE A 31 0.01 7.35 -2.69
C ILE A 31 -0.11 6.24 -3.70
N ILE A 32 -0.46 5.05 -3.25
CA ILE A 32 -0.71 3.93 -4.16
C ILE A 32 -2.21 3.75 -4.34
N THR A 33 -2.63 3.49 -5.57
CA THR A 33 -3.97 3.03 -5.91
C THR A 33 -3.82 1.70 -6.63
N GLY A 34 -4.66 0.71 -6.30
CA GLY A 34 -4.55 -0.59 -6.95
C GLY A 34 -5.39 -1.68 -6.30
N VAL A 35 -5.13 -2.91 -6.72
CA VAL A 35 -5.92 -4.09 -6.35
C VAL A 35 -5.19 -4.92 -5.30
N VAL A 36 -5.87 -5.32 -4.23
CA VAL A 36 -5.30 -6.23 -3.23
C VAL A 36 -5.16 -7.63 -3.83
N ILE A 37 -3.94 -8.14 -3.93
CA ILE A 37 -3.65 -9.47 -4.50
C ILE A 37 -3.27 -10.52 -3.44
N ARG A 38 -2.76 -10.09 -2.27
CA ARG A 38 -2.48 -10.98 -1.12
C ARG A 38 -2.66 -10.27 0.21
N LYS A 39 -2.79 -11.04 1.29
CA LYS A 39 -2.94 -10.55 2.66
C LYS A 39 -2.02 -11.29 3.61
N LEU A 40 -1.49 -10.57 4.59
CA LEU A 40 -0.76 -11.12 5.73
C LEU A 40 -1.42 -10.61 7.02
N GLU A 41 -2.42 -11.36 7.49
CA GLU A 41 -3.28 -10.92 8.59
C GLU A 41 -2.52 -10.76 9.91
N CYS A 42 -1.53 -11.61 10.18
CA CYS A 42 -0.69 -11.53 11.38
C CYS A 42 0.14 -10.25 11.46
N TYR A 43 0.43 -9.62 10.31
CA TYR A 43 1.19 -8.37 10.21
C TYR A 43 0.32 -7.15 9.90
N ASN A 44 -1.00 -7.34 9.81
CA ASN A 44 -1.95 -6.33 9.38
C ASN A 44 -1.56 -5.66 8.03
N GLN A 45 -1.11 -6.49 7.08
CA GLN A 45 -0.57 -6.05 5.80
C GLN A 45 -1.34 -6.63 4.61
N VAL A 46 -1.41 -5.85 3.54
CA VAL A 46 -1.94 -6.27 2.24
C VAL A 46 -0.91 -6.00 1.15
N LEU A 47 -0.80 -6.91 0.18
CA LEU A 47 -0.01 -6.72 -1.03
C LEU A 47 -0.95 -6.16 -2.09
N VAL A 48 -0.57 -5.02 -2.62
CA VAL A 48 -1.33 -4.29 -3.62
C VAL A 48 -0.60 -4.40 -4.94
N ASP A 49 -1.29 -4.82 -6.00
CA ASP A 49 -0.85 -4.64 -7.36
C ASP A 49 -1.21 -3.22 -7.78
N VAL A 50 -0.19 -2.41 -8.06
CA VAL A 50 -0.30 -0.96 -8.12
C VAL A 50 -0.61 -0.50 -9.54
N ASP A 51 -1.67 0.29 -9.68
CA ASP A 51 -1.94 1.07 -10.88
C ASP A 51 -0.97 2.27 -10.90
N LEU A 52 0.10 2.17 -11.69
CA LEU A 52 1.13 3.20 -11.78
C LEU A 52 0.63 4.52 -12.40
N GLU A 53 -0.46 4.50 -13.17
CA GLU A 53 -1.02 5.73 -13.77
C GLU A 53 -1.82 6.54 -12.74
N GLN A 54 -2.45 5.84 -11.79
CA GLN A 54 -3.26 6.44 -10.72
C GLN A 54 -2.53 6.57 -9.39
N SER A 55 -1.25 6.22 -9.35
CA SER A 55 -0.42 6.26 -8.15
C SER A 55 0.62 7.37 -8.23
N PHE A 56 0.93 7.96 -7.08
CA PHE A 56 1.99 8.93 -6.93
C PHE A 56 3.21 8.27 -6.27
N ASN A 57 4.36 8.35 -6.96
CA ASN A 57 5.67 7.94 -6.43
C ASN A 57 5.69 6.52 -5.87
N SER A 58 4.97 5.60 -6.50
CA SER A 58 4.94 4.21 -6.04
C SER A 58 6.36 3.61 -6.09
N PRO A 59 6.84 2.99 -4.99
CA PRO A 59 8.17 2.37 -4.96
C PRO A 59 8.27 1.11 -5.85
N GLY A 60 7.15 0.62 -6.39
CA GLY A 60 7.15 -0.52 -7.30
C GLY A 60 5.79 -0.83 -7.91
N LYS A 61 5.75 -1.85 -8.77
CA LYS A 61 4.51 -2.38 -9.37
C LYS A 61 3.64 -3.14 -8.37
N SER A 62 4.22 -3.61 -7.27
CA SER A 62 3.46 -4.20 -6.17
C SER A 62 4.08 -3.80 -4.84
N VAL A 63 3.26 -3.46 -3.86
CA VAL A 63 3.72 -2.92 -2.58
C VAL A 63 2.97 -3.53 -1.40
N TRP A 64 3.70 -3.89 -0.34
CA TRP A 64 3.11 -4.26 0.93
C TRP A 64 2.74 -3.01 1.73
N VAL A 65 1.45 -2.83 1.99
CA VAL A 65 0.91 -1.74 2.80
C VAL A 65 0.52 -2.28 4.16
N ARG A 66 1.01 -1.63 5.21
CA ARG A 66 0.57 -1.88 6.59
C ARG A 66 -0.57 -0.93 6.93
N LEU A 67 -1.74 -1.49 7.24
CA LEU A 67 -2.99 -0.75 7.33
C LEU A 67 -3.10 0.16 8.55
N ASP A 68 -2.37 -0.15 9.63
CA ASP A 68 -2.28 0.70 10.83
C ASP A 68 -1.28 1.86 10.69
N LYS A 69 -0.52 1.91 9.58
CA LYS A 69 0.52 2.93 9.35
C LYS A 69 0.33 3.70 8.04
N ALA A 70 -0.77 3.46 7.33
CA ALA A 70 -1.08 4.09 6.06
C ALA A 70 -2.42 4.81 6.15
N ASP A 71 -2.51 5.95 5.47
CA ASP A 71 -3.78 6.64 5.23
C ASP A 71 -4.55 5.85 4.19
N PHE A 72 -5.52 5.06 4.65
CA PHE A 72 -6.14 4.01 3.85
C PHE A 72 -7.58 4.33 3.48
N ASN A 73 -7.94 4.10 2.21
CA ASN A 73 -9.30 4.20 1.71
C ASN A 73 -9.65 2.99 0.84
N ILE A 74 -10.90 2.52 0.95
CA ILE A 74 -11.46 1.48 0.11
C ILE A 74 -12.22 2.16 -1.02
N ASN A 75 -11.80 1.91 -2.26
CA ASN A 75 -12.50 2.42 -3.43
C ASN A 75 -13.57 1.37 -3.80
N ASN A 76 -14.84 1.74 -3.64
CA ASN A 76 -15.99 0.91 -3.99
C ASN A 76 -16.29 0.99 -5.49
#